data_AF-A0A939Z209-F1
#
_entry.id   AF-A0A939Z209-F1
#
_cell.length_a   1.000
_cell.length_b   1.000
_cell.length_c   1.000
_cell.angle_alpha   90.00
_cell.angle_beta   90.00
_cell.angle_gamma   90.00
#
_symmetry.space_group_name_H-M   'P 1'
#
loop_
_entity.id
_entity.type
_entity.pdbx_description
1 polymer ?
#
loop_
_entity_poly.entity_id
_entity_poly.type
_entity_poly.pdbx_seq_one_letter_code
_entity_poly.pdbx_strand_id
1 'polypeptide(L)'
;MVKNRIFGEIRMTWLRLILFALISGIVTGLIALWVPDGISFRQIAVTFEAWIVLAIIVIVNCDKPLEAACKTFVYFLISQPLVYLIQVPFNRMGWGLFGYYKYWFCWTIATFPGAFIAWFIKRDDVIASLILSVATAMLVFFGCGYLRDMLIAPPRFLVSTLFCFGSVPALILGVLHKRNPRFIAAGIAALALIFCLFFQFRSGMNGNRYAVSFGLDKEQYPVTEEWTVRLEDPENGTVSLFIGDDIILSTITVSINDPNQPSGIILTDPDGKEHFFSATFEKDGNGFPIVTYETSW
;
A
#
# COMPACT_ATOMS: atom_id res chain seq x y z
N MET A 1 0.73 -38.84 -14.63
CA MET A 1 0.32 -37.42 -14.75
C MET A 1 1.05 -36.66 -13.64
N VAL A 2 2.23 -36.13 -13.93
CA VAL A 2 3.13 -35.53 -12.91
C VAL A 2 2.55 -34.16 -12.53
N LYS A 3 2.15 -34.05 -11.27
CA LYS A 3 1.31 -32.98 -10.71
C LYS A 3 2.16 -31.96 -9.95
N ASN A 4 3.29 -31.53 -10.50
CA ASN A 4 4.18 -30.58 -9.83
C ASN A 4 3.52 -29.19 -9.83
N ARG A 5 2.76 -28.89 -8.78
CA ARG A 5 2.14 -27.57 -8.60
C ARG A 5 2.91 -26.84 -7.52
N ILE A 6 3.66 -25.80 -7.92
CA ILE A 6 4.42 -24.92 -7.01
C ILE A 6 3.55 -24.44 -5.82
N PHE A 7 2.24 -24.29 -6.02
CA PHE A 7 1.31 -23.81 -5.00
C PHE A 7 0.21 -24.79 -4.59
N GLY A 8 0.07 -25.98 -5.21
CA GLY A 8 -1.21 -26.72 -5.25
C GLY A 8 -1.24 -28.10 -4.58
N GLU A 9 -0.31 -28.38 -3.68
CA GLU A 9 -0.14 -29.71 -3.07
C GLU A 9 -0.49 -29.78 -1.58
N ILE A 10 -0.74 -28.62 -0.95
CA ILE A 10 -1.04 -28.55 0.48
C ILE A 10 -2.55 -28.58 0.66
N ARG A 11 -3.14 -29.73 1.01
CA ARG A 11 -4.56 -29.76 1.38
C ARG A 11 -4.81 -28.75 2.51
N MET A 12 -5.56 -27.69 2.22
CA MET A 12 -5.73 -26.56 3.15
C MET A 12 -6.82 -26.90 4.18
N THR A 13 -6.52 -27.68 5.21
CA THR A 13 -7.48 -27.95 6.30
C THR A 13 -7.71 -26.70 7.15
N TRP A 14 -8.79 -26.66 7.93
CA TRP A 14 -9.06 -25.53 8.85
C TRP A 14 -7.93 -25.29 9.85
N LEU A 15 -7.34 -26.36 10.40
CA LEU A 15 -6.18 -26.23 11.28
C LEU A 15 -4.98 -25.59 10.57
N ARG A 16 -4.66 -26.05 9.36
CA ARG A 16 -3.56 -25.49 8.57
C ARG A 16 -3.82 -24.03 8.20
N LEU A 17 -5.06 -23.69 7.88
CA LEU A 17 -5.47 -22.32 7.60
C LEU A 17 -5.25 -21.41 8.81
N ILE A 18 -5.68 -21.83 10.00
CA ILE A 18 -5.51 -21.07 11.24
C ILE A 18 -4.02 -20.88 11.53
N LEU A 19 -3.22 -21.94 11.47
CA LEU A 19 -1.77 -21.84 11.66
C LEU A 19 -1.13 -20.91 10.64
N PHE A 20 -1.53 -21.00 9.37
CA PHE A 20 -1.03 -20.12 8.31
C PHE A 20 -1.40 -18.65 8.57
N ALA A 21 -2.64 -18.37 8.98
CA ALA A 21 -3.09 -17.03 9.33
C ALA A 21 -2.33 -16.45 10.53
N LEU A 22 -2.11 -17.27 11.57
CA LEU A 22 -1.33 -16.88 12.75
C LEU A 22 0.11 -16.56 12.38
N ILE A 23 0.78 -17.43 11.62
CA ILE A 23 2.17 -17.22 11.19
C ILE A 23 2.28 -15.95 10.34
N SER A 24 1.42 -15.78 9.33
CA SER A 24 1.43 -14.58 8.49
C SER A 24 1.19 -13.32 9.31
N GLY A 25 0.19 -13.32 10.20
CA GLY A 25 -0.11 -12.16 11.05
C GLY A 25 1.02 -11.82 12.02
N ILE A 26 1.64 -12.83 12.65
CA ILE A 26 2.76 -12.64 13.56
C ILE A 26 3.98 -12.11 12.84
N VAL A 27 4.38 -12.75 11.74
CA VAL A 27 5.56 -12.34 10.97
C VAL A 27 5.37 -10.91 10.45
N THR A 28 4.22 -10.59 9.87
CA THR A 28 3.93 -9.24 9.41
C THR A 28 3.93 -8.22 10.55
N GLY A 29 3.29 -8.52 11.68
CA GLY A 29 3.26 -7.63 12.84
C GLY A 29 4.66 -7.36 13.42
N LEU A 30 5.51 -8.39 13.50
CA LEU A 30 6.90 -8.24 13.96
C LEU A 30 7.74 -7.43 12.96
N ILE A 31 7.58 -7.67 11.66
CA ILE A 31 8.26 -6.88 10.62
C ILE A 31 7.84 -5.42 10.70
N ALA A 32 6.55 -5.14 10.88
CA ALA A 32 6.03 -3.78 11.02
C ALA A 32 6.63 -3.04 12.22
N LEU A 33 6.91 -3.75 13.31
CA LEU A 33 7.55 -3.18 14.50
C LEU A 33 9.05 -2.96 14.35
N TRP A 34 9.76 -3.95 13.82
CA TRP A 34 11.23 -4.00 13.92
C TRP A 34 11.96 -3.50 12.69
N VAL A 35 11.31 -3.52 11.53
CA VAL A 35 11.92 -3.04 10.30
C VAL A 35 11.57 -1.56 10.14
N PRO A 36 12.56 -0.65 9.99
CA PRO A 36 12.29 0.78 9.81
C PRO A 36 11.49 1.10 8.54
N ASP A 37 10.84 2.27 8.55
CA ASP A 37 10.17 2.82 7.36
C ASP A 37 11.16 3.01 6.19
N GLY A 38 10.66 2.85 4.96
CA GLY A 38 11.48 2.95 3.74
C GLY A 38 12.34 1.72 3.41
N ILE A 39 12.27 0.65 4.21
CA ILE A 39 12.92 -0.63 3.91
C ILE A 39 11.94 -1.59 3.23
N SER A 40 12.42 -2.29 2.20
CA SER A 40 11.59 -3.17 1.36
C SER A 40 10.79 -4.22 2.11
N PHE A 41 11.36 -4.84 3.14
CA PHE A 41 10.69 -5.88 3.93
C PHE A 41 9.47 -5.35 4.68
N ARG A 42 9.56 -4.13 5.23
CA ARG A 42 8.42 -3.48 5.89
C ARG A 42 7.31 -3.23 4.89
N GLN A 43 7.65 -2.72 3.71
CA GLN A 43 6.65 -2.48 2.66
C GLN A 43 5.93 -3.77 2.30
N ILE A 44 6.64 -4.79 1.83
CA ILE A 44 6.06 -6.08 1.44
C ILE A 44 5.13 -6.67 2.51
N ALA A 45 5.49 -6.55 3.79
CA ALA A 45 4.70 -7.09 4.89
C ALA A 45 3.43 -6.27 5.18
N VAL A 46 3.52 -4.93 5.10
CA VAL A 46 2.46 -4.01 5.53
C VAL A 46 1.53 -3.62 4.37
N THR A 47 1.93 -3.84 3.11
CA THR A 47 1.14 -3.54 1.90
C THR A 47 0.53 -4.80 1.25
N PHE A 48 -0.32 -4.61 0.24
CA PHE A 48 -1.24 -5.64 -0.28
C PHE A 48 -0.58 -6.81 -1.04
N GLU A 49 0.65 -6.67 -1.52
CA GLU A 49 1.25 -7.57 -2.53
C GLU A 49 1.52 -8.95 -1.95
N ALA A 50 2.07 -9.03 -0.74
CA ALA A 50 2.25 -10.31 -0.06
C ALA A 50 0.89 -10.97 0.21
N TRP A 51 -0.10 -10.19 0.63
CA TRP A 51 -1.45 -10.70 0.92
C TRP A 51 -2.15 -11.25 -0.32
N ILE A 52 -1.93 -10.67 -1.51
CA ILE A 52 -2.43 -11.22 -2.79
C ILE A 52 -1.85 -12.63 -3.03
N VAL A 53 -0.53 -12.79 -2.87
CA VAL A 53 0.12 -14.09 -3.07
C VAL A 53 -0.38 -15.11 -2.05
N LEU A 54 -0.46 -14.73 -0.78
CA LEU A 54 -0.95 -15.61 0.30
C LEU A 54 -2.42 -16.01 0.08
N ALA A 55 -3.26 -15.09 -0.38
CA ALA A 55 -4.65 -15.38 -0.73
C ALA A 55 -4.74 -16.42 -1.86
N ILE A 56 -3.96 -16.26 -2.93
CA ILE A 56 -3.95 -17.22 -4.04
C ILE A 56 -3.49 -18.60 -3.55
N ILE A 57 -2.49 -18.68 -2.68
CA ILE A 57 -2.05 -19.94 -2.06
C ILE A 57 -3.20 -20.63 -1.34
N VAL A 58 -3.98 -19.89 -0.53
CA VAL A 58 -5.16 -20.46 0.14
C VAL A 58 -6.17 -20.98 -0.88
N ILE A 59 -6.50 -20.17 -1.88
CA ILE A 59 -7.54 -20.45 -2.88
C ILE A 59 -7.22 -21.68 -3.72
N VAL A 60 -6.00 -21.80 -4.25
CA VAL A 60 -5.63 -22.91 -5.15
C VAL A 60 -5.63 -24.28 -4.45
N ASN A 61 -5.48 -24.26 -3.12
CA ASN A 61 -5.46 -25.43 -2.25
C ASN A 61 -6.83 -25.81 -1.66
N CYS A 62 -7.92 -25.10 -2.04
CA CYS A 62 -9.29 -25.42 -1.67
C CYS A 62 -10.01 -26.23 -2.76
N ASP A 63 -10.91 -27.13 -2.39
CA ASP A 63 -11.58 -28.04 -3.33
C ASP A 63 -12.84 -27.44 -3.94
N LYS A 64 -13.51 -26.52 -3.23
CA LYS A 64 -14.76 -25.87 -3.67
C LYS A 64 -14.66 -24.34 -3.64
N PRO A 65 -15.43 -23.62 -4.48
CA PRO A 65 -15.40 -22.16 -4.49
C PRO A 65 -15.90 -21.54 -3.18
N LEU A 66 -16.97 -22.11 -2.59
CA LEU A 66 -17.46 -21.64 -1.28
C LEU A 66 -16.45 -21.93 -0.16
N GLU A 67 -15.74 -23.06 -0.23
CA GLU A 67 -14.68 -23.37 0.72
C GLU A 67 -13.52 -22.37 0.60
N ALA A 68 -13.10 -22.04 -0.62
CA ALA A 68 -12.08 -21.02 -0.86
C ALA A 68 -12.51 -19.64 -0.34
N ALA A 69 -13.78 -19.26 -0.57
CA ALA A 69 -14.37 -18.03 -0.04
C ALA A 69 -14.31 -17.97 1.50
N CYS A 70 -14.86 -18.99 2.17
CA CYS A 70 -14.86 -19.03 3.64
C CYS A 70 -13.44 -19.06 4.22
N LYS A 71 -12.54 -19.86 3.64
CA LYS A 71 -11.17 -19.99 4.16
C LYS A 71 -10.34 -18.74 3.94
N THR A 72 -10.44 -18.11 2.77
CA THR A 72 -9.72 -16.86 2.51
C THR A 72 -10.27 -15.75 3.42
N PHE A 73 -11.59 -15.67 3.57
CA PHE A 73 -12.22 -14.74 4.51
C PHE A 73 -11.73 -14.93 5.95
N VAL A 74 -11.77 -16.16 6.47
CA VAL A 74 -11.30 -16.48 7.84
C VAL A 74 -9.79 -16.22 7.99
N TYR A 75 -9.00 -16.50 6.94
CA TYR A 75 -7.56 -16.19 6.94
C TYR A 75 -7.31 -14.70 7.16
N PHE A 76 -7.98 -13.81 6.42
CA PHE A 76 -7.84 -12.36 6.62
C PHE A 76 -8.44 -11.90 7.95
N LEU A 77 -9.57 -12.48 8.37
CA LEU A 77 -10.22 -12.16 9.63
C LEU A 77 -9.34 -12.47 10.86
N ILE A 78 -8.46 -13.46 10.77
CA ILE A 78 -7.49 -13.78 11.83
C ILE A 78 -6.22 -12.95 11.67
N SER A 79 -5.62 -12.98 10.47
CA SER A 79 -4.28 -12.43 10.25
C SER A 79 -4.25 -10.91 10.36
N GLN A 80 -5.26 -10.20 9.85
CA GLN A 80 -5.26 -8.73 9.84
C GLN A 80 -5.36 -8.13 11.25
N PRO A 81 -6.35 -8.47 12.10
CA PRO A 81 -6.36 -7.98 13.49
C PRO A 81 -5.10 -8.33 14.26
N LEU A 82 -4.52 -9.51 14.02
CA LEU A 82 -3.33 -9.97 14.73
C LEU A 82 -2.11 -9.08 14.45
N VAL A 83 -1.96 -8.59 13.21
CA VAL A 83 -0.92 -7.61 12.84
C VAL A 83 -1.03 -6.35 13.71
N TYR A 84 -2.25 -5.86 13.94
CA TYR A 84 -2.50 -4.68 14.79
C TYR A 84 -2.29 -4.99 16.27
N LEU A 85 -2.81 -6.12 16.78
CA LEU A 85 -2.67 -6.52 18.18
C LEU A 85 -1.21 -6.61 18.62
N ILE A 86 -0.33 -7.13 17.76
CA ILE A 86 1.10 -7.22 18.05
C ILE A 86 1.73 -5.83 18.15
N GLN A 87 1.26 -4.87 17.36
CA GLN A 87 1.80 -3.52 17.33
C GLN A 87 1.32 -2.65 18.49
N VAL A 88 0.08 -2.81 18.95
CA VAL A 88 -0.53 -2.01 20.03
C VAL A 88 0.39 -1.75 21.24
N PRO A 89 1.02 -2.76 21.88
CA PRO A 89 1.82 -2.53 23.08
C PRO A 89 3.12 -1.74 22.84
N PHE A 90 3.56 -1.61 21.58
CA PHE A 90 4.82 -0.98 21.21
C PHE A 90 4.64 0.28 20.34
N ASN A 91 3.40 0.58 19.92
CA ASN A 91 3.09 1.75 19.12
C ASN A 91 2.61 2.91 20.02
N ARG A 92 3.10 4.12 19.76
CA ARG A 92 2.71 5.33 20.53
C ARG A 92 1.21 5.60 20.51
N MET A 93 0.51 5.19 19.45
CA MET A 93 -0.95 5.33 19.34
C MET A 93 -1.73 4.32 20.19
N GLY A 94 -1.07 3.27 20.71
CA GLY A 94 -1.72 2.20 21.46
C GLY A 94 -2.91 1.60 20.70
N TRP A 95 -4.07 1.52 21.36
CA TRP A 95 -5.32 1.05 20.75
C TRP A 95 -5.87 1.96 19.65
N GLY A 96 -5.44 3.22 19.57
CA GLY A 96 -5.81 4.13 18.48
C GLY A 96 -5.39 3.62 17.10
N LEU A 97 -4.39 2.73 17.04
CA LEU A 97 -3.95 2.07 15.80
C LEU A 97 -5.09 1.25 15.13
N PHE A 98 -6.05 0.75 15.90
CA PHE A 98 -7.22 0.06 15.35
C PHE A 98 -8.15 0.97 14.54
N GLY A 99 -8.00 2.30 14.62
CA GLY A 99 -8.71 3.23 13.73
C GLY A 99 -8.43 2.94 12.25
N TYR A 100 -7.22 2.50 11.90
CA TYR A 100 -6.85 2.14 10.52
C TYR A 100 -7.36 0.75 10.09
N TYR A 101 -7.75 -0.10 11.05
CA TYR A 101 -8.29 -1.42 10.74
C TYR A 101 -9.61 -1.34 9.97
N LYS A 102 -10.37 -0.23 10.05
CA LYS A 102 -11.62 -0.04 9.30
C LYS A 102 -11.46 -0.30 7.80
N TYR A 103 -10.37 0.17 7.19
CA TYR A 103 -10.09 -0.04 5.78
C TYR A 103 -9.77 -1.51 5.48
N TRP A 104 -8.94 -2.14 6.32
CA TRP A 104 -8.61 -3.56 6.19
C TRP A 104 -9.80 -4.49 6.42
N PHE A 105 -10.75 -4.09 7.26
CA PHE A 105 -11.98 -4.83 7.47
C PHE A 105 -12.83 -4.85 6.20
N CYS A 106 -12.96 -3.72 5.49
CA CYS A 106 -13.62 -3.68 4.18
C CYS A 106 -12.98 -4.64 3.18
N TRP A 107 -11.65 -4.67 3.12
CA TRP A 107 -10.91 -5.63 2.28
C TRP A 107 -11.13 -7.08 2.72
N THR A 108 -11.16 -7.34 4.03
CA THR A 108 -11.48 -8.65 4.59
C THR A 108 -12.85 -9.12 4.11
N ILE A 109 -13.88 -8.27 4.16
CA ILE A 109 -15.22 -8.60 3.63
C ILE A 109 -15.14 -8.90 2.12
N ALA A 110 -14.45 -8.06 1.35
CA ALA A 110 -14.31 -8.23 -0.09
C ALA A 110 -13.59 -9.53 -0.49
N THR A 111 -12.77 -10.10 0.40
CA THR A 111 -12.10 -11.39 0.12
C THR A 111 -13.06 -12.55 -0.03
N PHE A 112 -14.27 -12.51 0.57
CA PHE A 112 -15.24 -13.59 0.43
C PHE A 112 -15.74 -13.73 -1.03
N PRO A 113 -16.38 -12.73 -1.65
CA PRO A 113 -16.77 -12.82 -3.06
C PRO A 113 -15.56 -12.90 -3.99
N GLY A 114 -14.46 -12.20 -3.67
CA GLY A 114 -13.23 -12.24 -4.45
C GLY A 114 -12.64 -13.64 -4.55
N ALA A 115 -12.51 -14.35 -3.42
CA ALA A 115 -11.98 -15.72 -3.38
C ALA A 115 -12.92 -16.75 -4.02
N PHE A 116 -14.24 -16.53 -3.94
CA PHE A 116 -15.22 -17.37 -4.63
C PHE A 116 -14.97 -17.36 -6.15
N ILE A 117 -14.81 -16.15 -6.73
CA ILE A 117 -14.53 -15.97 -8.16
C ILE A 117 -13.12 -16.47 -8.48
N ALA A 118 -12.13 -16.09 -7.66
CA ALA A 118 -10.73 -16.45 -7.86
C ALA A 118 -10.50 -17.97 -7.85
N TRP A 119 -11.35 -18.77 -7.20
CA TRP A 119 -11.25 -20.23 -7.26
C TRP A 119 -11.30 -20.79 -8.70
N PHE A 120 -11.98 -20.10 -9.63
CA PHE A 120 -12.06 -20.51 -11.03
C PHE A 120 -10.74 -20.40 -11.80
N ILE A 121 -9.68 -19.82 -11.23
CA ILE A 121 -8.33 -19.89 -11.83
C ILE A 121 -7.84 -21.34 -12.00
N LYS A 122 -8.38 -22.27 -11.22
CA LYS A 122 -8.07 -23.71 -11.31
C LYS A 122 -8.58 -24.37 -12.60
N ARG A 123 -9.47 -23.72 -13.36
CA ARG A 123 -10.00 -24.24 -14.63
C ARG A 123 -8.95 -24.32 -15.73
N ASP A 124 -7.87 -23.53 -15.61
CA ASP A 124 -6.78 -23.50 -16.57
C ASP A 124 -7.28 -23.28 -18.02
N ASP A 125 -8.13 -22.27 -18.19
CA ASP A 125 -8.72 -21.81 -19.45
C ASP A 125 -8.56 -20.28 -19.60
N VAL A 126 -9.19 -19.69 -20.62
CA VAL A 126 -9.12 -18.24 -20.86
C VAL A 126 -9.72 -17.45 -19.69
N ILE A 127 -10.80 -17.95 -19.09
CA ILE A 127 -11.44 -17.30 -17.94
C ILE A 127 -10.49 -17.30 -16.73
N ALA A 128 -9.82 -18.42 -16.47
CA ALA A 128 -8.78 -18.48 -15.44
C ALA A 128 -7.68 -17.44 -15.65
N SER A 129 -7.31 -17.20 -16.92
CA SER A 129 -6.30 -16.19 -17.28
C SER A 129 -6.78 -14.78 -16.96
N LEU A 130 -8.03 -14.45 -17.29
CA LEU A 130 -8.62 -13.13 -17.02
C LEU A 130 -8.72 -12.87 -15.51
N ILE A 131 -9.16 -13.87 -14.75
CA ILE A 131 -9.27 -13.76 -13.28
C ILE A 131 -7.90 -13.58 -12.64
N LEU A 132 -6.91 -14.39 -13.02
CA LEU A 132 -5.55 -14.27 -12.51
C LEU A 132 -4.91 -12.93 -12.91
N SER A 133 -5.26 -12.41 -14.08
CA SER A 133 -4.73 -11.15 -14.60
C SER A 133 -5.05 -9.96 -13.70
N VAL A 134 -6.18 -9.98 -12.97
CA VAL A 134 -6.51 -8.93 -11.99
C VAL A 134 -5.44 -8.88 -10.89
N ALA A 135 -5.11 -10.03 -10.30
CA ALA A 135 -4.09 -10.12 -9.27
C ALA A 135 -2.69 -9.73 -9.80
N THR A 136 -2.31 -10.21 -10.99
CA THR A 136 -1.01 -9.84 -11.57
C THR A 136 -0.94 -8.39 -11.99
N ALA A 137 -2.04 -7.78 -12.46
CA ALA A 137 -2.08 -6.36 -12.79
C ALA A 137 -1.92 -5.49 -11.54
N MET A 138 -2.53 -5.87 -10.41
CA MET A 138 -2.30 -5.20 -9.12
C MET A 138 -0.84 -5.32 -8.69
N LEU A 139 -0.23 -6.51 -8.79
CA LEU A 139 1.19 -6.70 -8.48
C LEU A 139 2.09 -5.86 -9.39
N VAL A 140 1.77 -5.74 -10.68
CA VAL A 140 2.48 -4.85 -11.61
C VAL A 140 2.33 -3.40 -11.21
N PHE A 141 1.13 -2.95 -10.84
CA PHE A 141 0.87 -1.58 -10.41
C PHE A 141 1.74 -1.20 -9.20
N PHE A 142 1.73 -2.04 -8.15
CA PHE A 142 2.59 -1.84 -6.98
C PHE A 142 4.08 -1.94 -7.32
N GLY A 143 4.47 -2.92 -8.13
CA GLY A 143 5.84 -3.10 -8.60
C GLY A 143 6.38 -1.89 -9.36
N CYS A 144 5.56 -1.24 -10.19
CA CYS A 144 5.93 0.01 -10.86
C CYS A 144 6.13 1.16 -9.85
N GLY A 145 5.25 1.27 -8.85
CA GLY A 145 5.41 2.26 -7.77
C GLY A 145 6.74 2.08 -7.04
N TYR A 146 7.05 0.86 -6.60
CA TYR A 146 8.33 0.56 -5.97
C TYR A 146 9.52 0.73 -6.91
N LEU A 147 9.38 0.43 -8.20
CA LEU A 147 10.44 0.66 -9.18
C LEU A 147 10.74 2.15 -9.30
N ARG A 148 9.73 3.01 -9.39
CA ARG A 148 9.90 4.46 -9.42
C ARG A 148 10.63 4.94 -8.17
N ASP A 149 10.18 4.51 -6.99
CA ASP A 149 10.77 4.95 -5.72
C ASP A 149 12.20 4.40 -5.54
N MET A 150 12.49 3.20 -6.05
CA MET A 150 13.83 2.61 -6.12
C MET A 150 14.76 3.40 -7.06
N LEU A 151 14.26 3.87 -8.21
CA LEU A 151 15.05 4.67 -9.14
C LEU A 151 15.40 6.05 -8.57
N ILE A 152 14.54 6.60 -7.72
CA ILE A 152 14.78 7.88 -7.03
C ILE A 152 15.81 7.70 -5.91
N ALA A 153 15.72 6.63 -5.12
CA ALA A 153 16.61 6.39 -3.98
C ALA A 153 17.18 4.95 -3.94
N PRO A 154 18.09 4.57 -4.85
CA PRO A 154 18.70 3.24 -4.84
C PRO A 154 19.53 3.03 -3.57
N PRO A 155 19.55 1.83 -2.94
CA PRO A 155 18.90 0.57 -3.34
C PRO A 155 17.55 0.33 -2.63
N ARG A 156 16.91 1.37 -2.09
CA ARG A 156 15.63 1.21 -1.35
C ARG A 156 14.57 0.66 -2.28
N PHE A 157 13.61 -0.07 -1.71
CA PHE A 157 12.50 -0.69 -2.45
C PHE A 157 12.90 -1.76 -3.48
N LEU A 158 14.20 -2.05 -3.72
CA LEU A 158 14.66 -3.07 -4.67
C LEU A 158 14.01 -4.44 -4.41
N VAL A 159 14.01 -4.91 -3.16
CA VAL A 159 13.43 -6.23 -2.84
C VAL A 159 11.92 -6.23 -3.03
N SER A 160 11.22 -5.11 -2.77
CA SER A 160 9.78 -4.97 -3.02
C SER A 160 9.46 -5.01 -4.51
N THR A 161 10.25 -4.31 -5.32
CA THR A 161 10.17 -4.33 -6.78
C THR A 161 10.39 -5.74 -7.33
N LEU A 162 11.45 -6.41 -6.89
CA LEU A 162 11.76 -7.78 -7.27
C LEU A 162 10.69 -8.76 -6.81
N PHE A 163 10.13 -8.58 -5.60
CA PHE A 163 9.04 -9.41 -5.09
C PHE A 163 7.79 -9.28 -5.96
N CYS A 164 7.39 -8.06 -6.31
CA CYS A 164 6.21 -7.81 -7.14
C CYS A 164 6.38 -8.41 -8.54
N PHE A 165 7.45 -8.04 -9.24
CA PHE A 165 7.70 -8.53 -10.59
C PHE A 165 8.08 -10.01 -10.65
N GLY A 166 8.68 -10.56 -9.60
CA GLY A 166 8.95 -11.99 -9.47
C GLY A 166 7.69 -12.80 -9.16
N SER A 167 6.75 -12.24 -8.40
CA SER A 167 5.48 -12.91 -8.06
C SER A 167 4.57 -13.08 -9.29
N VAL A 168 4.60 -12.16 -10.24
CA VAL A 168 3.80 -12.25 -11.49
C VAL A 168 4.08 -13.54 -12.29
N PRO A 169 5.31 -13.81 -12.77
CA PRO A 169 5.60 -15.05 -13.47
C PRO A 169 5.46 -16.27 -12.56
N ALA A 170 5.77 -16.15 -11.26
CA ALA A 170 5.57 -17.25 -10.32
C ALA A 170 4.10 -17.67 -10.27
N LEU A 171 3.17 -16.73 -10.12
CA LEU A 171 1.73 -17.00 -10.11
C LEU A 171 1.24 -17.55 -11.45
N ILE A 172 1.64 -16.94 -12.57
CA ILE A 172 1.22 -17.40 -13.90
C ILE A 172 1.68 -18.84 -14.17
N LEU A 173 2.96 -19.13 -13.92
CA LEU A 173 3.55 -20.44 -14.19
C LEU A 173 3.11 -21.50 -13.18
N GLY A 174 2.90 -21.09 -11.92
CA GLY A 174 2.50 -21.97 -10.83
C GLY A 174 1.01 -22.32 -10.81
N VAL A 175 0.14 -21.47 -11.36
CA VAL A 175 -1.31 -21.68 -11.40
C VAL A 175 -1.78 -22.22 -12.76
N LEU A 176 -1.38 -21.57 -13.85
CA LEU A 176 -1.77 -21.96 -15.21
C LEU A 176 -0.79 -22.99 -15.76
N HIS A 177 -1.28 -24.00 -16.46
CA HIS A 177 -0.45 -25.10 -16.99
C HIS A 177 -0.52 -25.17 -18.51
N LYS A 178 -1.66 -24.86 -19.10
CA LYS A 178 -1.82 -24.79 -20.56
C LYS A 178 -1.10 -23.57 -21.14
N ARG A 179 -0.56 -23.76 -22.35
CA ARG A 179 0.20 -22.74 -23.09
C ARG A 179 -0.63 -21.50 -23.41
N ASN A 180 -1.86 -21.66 -23.91
CA ASN A 180 -2.70 -20.53 -24.33
C ASN A 180 -3.09 -19.62 -23.15
N PRO A 181 -3.66 -20.14 -22.03
CA PRO A 181 -3.92 -19.34 -20.83
C PRO A 181 -2.71 -18.57 -20.31
N ARG A 182 -1.53 -19.22 -20.25
CA ARG A 182 -0.28 -18.59 -19.81
C ARG A 182 0.08 -17.37 -20.65
N PHE A 183 0.04 -17.50 -21.98
CA PHE A 183 0.37 -16.37 -22.85
C PHE A 183 -0.64 -15.23 -22.76
N ILE A 184 -1.92 -15.54 -22.57
CA ILE A 184 -2.95 -14.51 -22.37
C ILE A 184 -2.66 -13.73 -21.08
N ALA A 185 -2.47 -14.43 -19.95
CA ALA A 185 -2.17 -13.77 -18.68
C ALA A 185 -0.84 -12.99 -18.72
N ALA A 186 0.21 -13.55 -19.34
CA ALA A 186 1.49 -12.87 -19.50
C ALA A 186 1.37 -11.63 -20.41
N GLY A 187 0.61 -11.73 -21.50
CA GLY A 187 0.33 -10.61 -22.40
C GLY A 187 -0.41 -9.48 -21.70
N ILE A 188 -1.43 -9.79 -20.89
CA ILE A 188 -2.15 -8.80 -20.09
C ILE A 188 -1.22 -8.16 -19.06
N ALA A 189 -0.40 -8.95 -18.36
CA ALA A 189 0.57 -8.41 -17.40
C ALA A 189 1.60 -7.48 -18.07
N ALA A 190 2.07 -7.83 -19.28
CA ALA A 190 2.98 -6.98 -20.06
C ALA A 190 2.31 -5.68 -20.52
N LEU A 191 1.05 -5.74 -20.96
CA LEU A 191 0.28 -4.53 -21.30
C LEU A 191 0.04 -3.65 -20.07
N ALA A 192 -0.30 -4.25 -18.94
CA ALA A 192 -0.44 -3.53 -17.67
C ALA A 192 0.86 -2.86 -17.26
N LEU A 193 2.01 -3.52 -17.47
CA LEU A 193 3.33 -2.96 -17.19
C LEU A 193 3.59 -1.74 -18.08
N ILE A 194 3.42 -1.87 -19.39
CA ILE A 194 3.59 -0.75 -20.34
C ILE A 194 2.68 0.42 -19.97
N PHE A 195 1.41 0.15 -19.67
CA PHE A 195 0.45 1.17 -19.28
C PHE A 195 0.85 1.86 -17.97
N CYS A 196 1.21 1.10 -16.94
CA CYS A 196 1.62 1.64 -15.64
C CYS A 196 2.90 2.47 -15.76
N LEU A 197 3.90 2.00 -16.52
CA LEU A 197 5.12 2.77 -16.77
C LEU A 197 4.78 4.05 -17.53
N PHE A 198 4.01 3.97 -18.62
CA PHE A 198 3.61 5.15 -19.38
C PHE A 198 2.90 6.19 -18.50
N PHE A 199 1.95 5.76 -17.66
CA PHE A 199 1.23 6.67 -16.78
C PHE A 199 2.14 7.26 -15.71
N GLN A 200 2.95 6.45 -15.03
CA GLN A 200 3.84 6.93 -13.97
C GLN A 200 4.95 7.86 -14.49
N PHE A 201 5.55 7.55 -15.65
CA PHE A 201 6.55 8.42 -16.27
C PHE A 201 5.92 9.69 -16.86
N ARG A 202 4.72 9.62 -17.42
CA ARG A 202 4.00 10.83 -17.86
C ARG A 202 3.60 11.72 -16.69
N SER A 203 3.11 11.14 -15.60
CA SER A 203 2.80 11.87 -14.37
C SER A 203 4.05 12.44 -13.72
N GLY A 204 5.17 11.73 -13.74
CA GLY A 204 6.46 12.23 -13.27
C GLY A 204 7.04 13.36 -14.12
N MET A 205 6.79 13.37 -15.43
CA MET A 205 7.18 14.47 -16.33
C MET A 205 6.27 15.70 -16.23
N ASN A 206 5.03 15.55 -15.73
CA ASN A 206 4.05 16.64 -15.65
C ASN A 206 4.02 17.38 -14.31
N GLY A 207 4.94 17.09 -13.39
CA GLY A 207 5.13 17.94 -12.21
C GLY A 207 6.01 17.30 -11.17
N ASN A 208 7.19 17.90 -10.98
CA ASN A 208 7.94 17.87 -9.73
C ASN A 208 7.13 18.60 -8.63
N ARG A 209 5.91 18.14 -8.37
CA ARG A 209 5.07 18.66 -7.29
C ARG A 209 5.43 17.87 -6.06
N TYR A 210 6.26 18.46 -5.22
CA TYR A 210 6.59 17.89 -3.92
C TYR A 210 5.38 18.12 -3.03
N ALA A 211 4.62 17.06 -2.79
CA ALA A 211 3.54 17.06 -1.81
C ALA A 211 4.14 16.80 -0.43
N VAL A 212 4.10 17.79 0.44
CA VAL A 212 4.49 17.66 1.85
C VAL A 212 3.23 17.75 2.69
N SER A 213 3.02 16.75 3.53
CA SER A 213 1.95 16.75 4.53
C SER A 213 2.57 16.93 5.91
N PHE A 214 2.10 17.90 6.69
CA PHE A 214 2.54 18.08 8.08
C PHE A 214 1.35 18.06 9.03
N GLY A 215 1.55 17.43 10.19
CA GLY A 215 0.57 17.35 11.26
C GLY A 215 0.72 18.55 12.20
N LEU A 216 -0.37 19.26 12.43
CA LEU A 216 -0.50 20.28 13.46
C LEU A 216 -1.10 19.67 14.72
N ASP A 217 -0.52 19.98 15.87
CA ASP A 217 -1.06 19.62 17.17
C ASP A 217 -2.44 20.25 17.35
N LYS A 218 -3.47 19.42 17.54
CA LYS A 218 -4.85 19.89 17.72
C LYS A 218 -5.07 20.69 19.00
N GLU A 219 -4.23 20.51 20.03
CA GLU A 219 -4.32 21.30 21.27
C GLU A 219 -3.82 22.73 21.06
N GLN A 220 -2.80 22.91 20.21
CA GLN A 220 -2.22 24.22 19.91
C GLN A 220 -2.89 24.92 18.73
N TYR A 221 -3.34 24.16 17.73
CA TYR A 221 -3.95 24.64 16.50
C TYR A 221 -5.23 23.82 16.21
N PRO A 222 -6.38 24.20 16.78
CA PRO A 222 -7.64 23.49 16.59
C PRO A 222 -8.24 23.82 15.21
N VAL A 223 -7.56 23.39 14.16
CA VAL A 223 -7.94 23.69 12.77
C VAL A 223 -9.33 23.13 12.47
N THR A 224 -10.26 24.03 12.15
CA THR A 224 -11.64 23.74 11.72
C THR A 224 -11.85 24.13 10.24
N GLU A 225 -13.03 23.85 9.69
CA GLU A 225 -13.39 24.21 8.30
C GLU A 225 -13.36 25.72 8.03
N GLU A 226 -13.37 26.54 9.09
CA GLU A 226 -13.33 28.01 9.01
C GLU A 226 -11.90 28.54 8.82
N TRP A 227 -10.88 27.71 9.02
CA TRP A 227 -9.48 28.09 8.84
C TRP A 227 -9.14 28.14 7.35
N THR A 228 -8.32 29.11 6.97
CA THR A 228 -7.84 29.23 5.59
C THR A 228 -6.34 29.05 5.52
N VAL A 229 -5.87 28.39 4.46
CA VAL A 229 -4.44 28.16 4.23
C VAL A 229 -4.05 28.73 2.87
N ARG A 230 -2.94 29.49 2.84
CA ARG A 230 -2.36 30.03 1.62
C ARG A 230 -0.84 29.91 1.64
N LEU A 231 -0.25 29.89 0.45
CA LEU A 231 1.19 30.07 0.29
C LEU A 231 1.53 31.55 0.37
N GLU A 232 2.69 31.85 0.95
CA GLU A 232 3.30 33.18 0.86
C GLU A 232 3.57 33.57 -0.60
N ASP A 233 4.03 32.61 -1.40
CA ASP A 233 4.16 32.73 -2.85
C ASP A 233 3.16 31.79 -3.57
N PRO A 234 2.02 32.31 -4.05
CA PRO A 234 1.01 31.54 -4.78
C PRO A 234 1.51 30.98 -6.12
N GLU A 235 2.54 31.57 -6.73
CA GLU A 235 3.09 31.09 -8.00
C GLU A 235 3.95 29.83 -7.79
N ASN A 236 4.50 29.66 -6.59
CA ASN A 236 5.35 28.52 -6.25
C ASN A 236 4.57 27.24 -5.90
N GLY A 237 3.23 27.24 -5.92
CA GLY A 237 2.48 25.99 -5.74
C GLY A 237 1.01 26.13 -5.40
N THR A 238 0.47 25.06 -4.85
CA THR A 238 -0.91 25.01 -4.33
C THR A 238 -0.89 24.40 -2.95
N VAL A 239 -1.68 24.96 -2.03
CA VAL A 239 -1.87 24.41 -0.69
C VAL A 239 -3.30 23.93 -0.51
N SER A 240 -3.44 22.82 0.21
CA SER A 240 -4.73 22.22 0.54
C SER A 240 -4.73 21.84 2.02
N LEU A 241 -5.77 22.27 2.72
CA LEU A 241 -6.00 21.88 4.09
C LEU A 241 -6.80 20.57 4.10
N PHE A 242 -6.29 19.54 4.77
CA PHE A 242 -7.00 18.29 4.98
C PHE A 242 -7.24 18.07 6.47
N ILE A 243 -8.48 18.31 6.89
CA ILE A 243 -8.90 18.03 8.26
C ILE A 243 -9.17 16.52 8.35
N GLY A 244 -8.15 15.78 8.78
CA GLY A 244 -8.27 14.35 8.98
C GLY A 244 -9.09 14.01 10.23
N ASP A 245 -9.79 12.88 10.18
CA ASP A 245 -10.45 12.23 11.34
C ASP A 245 -9.44 11.80 12.44
N ASP A 246 -8.14 11.98 12.22
CA ASP A 246 -7.10 11.55 13.15
C ASP A 246 -7.21 12.33 14.46
N ILE A 247 -7.26 11.62 15.59
CA ILE A 247 -7.66 12.18 16.90
C ILE A 247 -6.64 13.23 17.39
N ILE A 248 -5.43 13.23 16.84
CA ILE A 248 -4.28 13.95 17.41
C ILE A 248 -3.75 15.07 16.48
N LEU A 249 -3.91 14.95 15.15
CA LEU A 249 -3.24 15.85 14.19
C LEU A 249 -4.20 16.34 13.10
N SER A 250 -4.16 17.64 12.80
CA SER A 250 -4.72 18.22 11.57
C SER A 250 -3.65 18.24 10.48
N THR A 251 -3.96 17.82 9.25
CA THR A 251 -2.93 17.66 8.19
C THR A 251 -3.02 18.77 7.15
N ILE A 252 -1.95 19.54 6.97
CA ILE A 252 -1.85 20.48 5.85
C ILE A 252 -1.01 19.83 4.76
N THR A 253 -1.52 19.77 3.54
CA THR A 253 -0.78 19.25 2.37
C THR A 253 -0.44 20.39 1.43
N VAL A 254 0.85 20.56 1.17
CA VAL A 254 1.39 21.59 0.28
C VAL A 254 2.03 20.93 -0.92
N SER A 255 1.64 21.37 -2.12
CA SER A 255 2.24 20.94 -3.38
C SER A 255 3.06 22.10 -3.94
N ILE A 256 4.40 21.99 -3.87
CA ILE A 256 5.32 23.05 -4.29
C ILE A 256 5.97 22.70 -5.63
N ASN A 257 6.14 23.70 -6.50
CA ASN A 257 6.68 23.58 -7.86
C ASN A 257 8.22 23.55 -7.86
N ASP A 258 8.90 24.34 -7.00
CA ASP A 258 10.35 24.32 -6.83
C ASP A 258 10.75 24.11 -5.35
N PRO A 259 11.36 22.97 -4.99
CA PRO A 259 11.78 22.69 -3.62
C PRO A 259 12.96 23.56 -3.15
N ASN A 260 13.69 24.22 -4.07
CA ASN A 260 14.82 25.10 -3.70
C ASN A 260 14.36 26.50 -3.32
N GLN A 261 13.08 26.83 -3.50
CA GLN A 261 12.49 28.08 -3.05
C GLN A 261 11.74 27.81 -1.74
N PRO A 262 12.22 28.35 -0.60
CA PRO A 262 11.47 28.24 0.65
C PRO A 262 10.13 28.93 0.47
N SER A 263 9.04 28.19 0.71
CA SER A 263 7.69 28.77 0.69
C SER A 263 7.18 28.85 2.12
N GLY A 264 6.86 30.06 2.57
CA GLY A 264 6.03 30.25 3.74
C GLY A 264 4.62 29.72 3.52
N ILE A 265 4.03 29.12 4.54
CA ILE A 265 2.63 28.72 4.59
C ILE A 265 1.98 29.60 5.65
N ILE A 266 0.92 30.29 5.24
CA ILE A 266 0.16 31.17 6.11
C ILE A 266 -1.16 30.48 6.39
N LEU A 267 -1.42 30.25 7.68
CA LEU A 267 -2.66 29.69 8.18
C LEU A 267 -3.40 30.79 8.94
N THR A 268 -4.62 31.10 8.53
CA THR A 268 -5.44 32.14 9.17
C THR A 268 -6.57 31.49 9.97
N ASP A 269 -6.65 31.83 11.25
CA ASP A 269 -7.72 31.37 12.14
C ASP A 269 -9.05 32.13 11.91
N PRO A 270 -10.18 31.70 12.51
CA PRO A 270 -11.48 32.36 12.33
C PRO A 270 -11.52 33.80 12.86
N ASP A 271 -10.62 34.13 13.81
CA ASP A 271 -10.47 35.46 14.39
C ASP A 271 -9.56 36.38 13.54
N GLY A 272 -9.02 35.86 12.42
CA GLY A 272 -8.18 36.59 11.48
C GLY A 272 -6.70 36.65 11.87
N LYS A 273 -6.26 35.89 12.88
CA LYS A 273 -4.86 35.78 13.27
C LYS A 273 -4.12 34.89 12.28
N GLU A 274 -2.98 35.38 11.81
CA GLU A 274 -2.13 34.66 10.89
C GLU A 274 -1.03 33.89 11.64
N HIS A 275 -0.84 32.64 11.26
CA HIS A 275 0.20 31.75 11.75
C HIS A 275 1.11 31.39 10.58
N PHE A 276 2.39 31.76 10.70
CA PHE A 276 3.38 31.51 9.67
C PHE A 276 4.14 30.21 9.94
N PHE A 277 4.27 29.39 8.91
CA PHE A 277 5.05 28.16 8.93
C PHE A 277 6.04 28.19 7.77
N SER A 278 7.33 28.11 8.06
CA SER A 278 8.33 27.93 7.00
C SER A 278 8.37 26.46 6.57
N ALA A 279 8.27 26.21 5.26
CA ALA A 279 8.60 24.91 4.68
C ALA A 279 9.97 24.99 4.01
N THR A 280 11.02 24.68 4.77
CA THR A 280 12.33 24.43 4.16
C THR A 280 12.34 23.00 3.62
N PHE A 281 12.92 22.76 2.43
CA PHE A 281 13.13 21.41 1.91
C PHE A 281 14.59 21.04 2.15
N GLU A 282 14.94 20.59 3.36
CA GLU A 282 16.23 19.93 3.51
C GLU A 282 16.11 18.51 2.98
N LYS A 283 16.94 18.14 2.00
CA LYS A 283 17.15 16.73 1.71
C LYS A 283 17.80 16.12 2.94
N ASP A 284 17.08 15.26 3.66
CA ASP A 284 17.76 14.40 4.63
C ASP A 284 18.82 13.55 3.91
N GLY A 285 19.70 12.88 4.65
CA GLY A 285 20.65 11.91 4.08
C GLY A 285 19.98 10.76 3.28
N ASN A 286 18.65 10.77 3.15
CA ASN A 286 17.81 9.84 2.44
C ASN A 286 17.00 10.48 1.28
N GLY A 287 17.21 11.77 0.97
CA GLY A 287 16.58 12.48 -0.13
C GLY A 287 15.11 12.86 0.08
N PHE A 288 14.55 12.71 1.29
CA PHE A 288 13.22 13.20 1.63
C PHE A 288 13.29 14.65 2.09
N PRO A 289 12.29 15.48 1.75
CA PRO A 289 12.22 16.84 2.27
C PRO A 289 11.88 16.82 3.76
N ILE A 290 12.79 17.30 4.60
CA ILE A 290 12.55 17.66 5.99
C ILE A 290 12.03 19.08 5.99
N VAL A 291 10.80 19.26 6.49
CA VAL A 291 10.27 20.59 6.82
C VAL A 291 10.60 20.91 8.27
N THR A 292 11.41 21.96 8.44
CA THR A 292 11.74 22.54 9.74
C THR A 292 10.79 23.70 9.99
N TYR A 293 10.07 23.67 11.10
CA TYR A 293 9.19 24.77 11.50
C TYR A 293 9.94 25.72 12.43
N GLU A 294 9.99 27.00 12.05
CA GLU A 294 10.22 28.09 12.99
C GLU A 294 8.91 28.86 13.11
N THR A 295 8.34 28.88 14.31
CA THR A 295 7.26 29.81 14.65
C THR A 295 7.88 31.18 14.88
N SER A 296 7.85 32.05 13.89
CA SER A 296 8.12 33.48 14.09
C SER A 296 6.85 34.17 14.60
N TRP A 297 6.97 34.84 15.75
CA TRP A 297 5.93 35.66 16.38
C TRP A 297 5.78 37.01 15.69
#